data_AF-A0A5S9XHV0-F1
#
_entry.id   AF-A0A5S9XHV0-F1
#
_cell.length_a   1.000
_cell.length_b   1.000
_cell.length_c   1.000
_cell.angle_alpha   90.00
_cell.angle_beta   90.00
_cell.angle_gamma   90.00
#
_symmetry.space_group_name_H-M   'P 1'
#
loop_
_entity.id
_entity.type
_entity.pdbx_description
1 polymer ?
#
loop_
_entity_poly.entity_id
_entity_poly.type
_entity_poly.pdbx_seq_one_letter_code
_entity_poly.pdbx_strand_id
1 'polypeptide(L)'
;MEGSVILSPEESFRIDYFIQIMDQALYPLETRFEQFQRYEQIFGFSFDLKKLQSASDDSLMASCVNLEVSLTHEKQLDVIGQDQIVSDIDFDRKS
;
A
#
# COMPACT_ATOMS: atom_id res chain seq x y z
N MET A 1 41.02 18.27 -10.68
CA MET A 1 40.91 17.83 -12.08
C MET A 1 40.12 16.55 -12.03
N GLU A 2 38.79 16.65 -12.12
CA GLU A 2 37.93 15.46 -12.19
C GLU A 2 38.24 14.74 -13.50
N GLY A 3 38.68 13.49 -13.41
CA GLY A 3 38.97 12.68 -14.58
C GLY A 3 37.68 12.42 -15.34
N SER A 4 37.60 12.90 -16.58
CA SER A 4 36.53 12.52 -17.50
C SER A 4 36.61 11.02 -17.73
N VAL A 5 35.62 10.27 -17.23
CA VAL A 5 35.47 8.86 -17.56
C VAL A 5 35.11 8.79 -19.05
N ILE A 6 36.01 8.22 -19.86
CA ILE A 6 35.73 7.97 -21.27
C ILE A 6 35.06 6.60 -21.35
N LEU A 7 33.77 6.59 -21.66
CA LEU A 7 33.00 5.37 -21.87
C LEU A 7 33.11 4.92 -23.32
N SER A 8 33.13 3.61 -23.54
CA SER A 8 32.90 3.07 -24.88
C SER A 8 31.46 3.36 -25.33
N PRO A 9 31.19 3.37 -26.65
CA PRO A 9 29.83 3.53 -27.16
C PRO A 9 28.83 2.52 -26.61
N GLU A 10 29.28 1.28 -26.36
CA GLU A 10 28.44 0.23 -25.77
C GLU A 10 28.10 0.52 -24.31
N GLU A 11 29.07 0.96 -23.50
CA GLU A 11 28.84 1.33 -22.10
C GLU A 11 27.91 2.53 -21.98
N SER A 12 28.11 3.54 -22.82
CA SER A 12 27.22 4.71 -22.88
C SER A 12 25.78 4.28 -23.21
N PHE A 13 25.62 3.44 -24.25
CA PHE A 13 24.31 2.93 -24.63
C PHE A 13 23.62 2.14 -23.50
N ARG A 14 24.36 1.28 -22.79
CA ARG A 14 23.81 0.51 -21.66
C ARG A 14 23.34 1.42 -20.52
N ILE A 15 24.10 2.46 -20.20
CA ILE A 15 23.75 3.43 -19.15
C ILE A 15 22.51 4.21 -19.56
N ASP A 16 22.50 4.78 -20.77
CA ASP A 16 21.39 5.59 -21.27
C ASP A 16 20.09 4.77 -21.34
N TYR A 17 20.18 3.52 -21.82
CA TYR A 17 19.06 2.60 -21.88
C TYR A 17 18.50 2.28 -20.49
N PHE A 18 19.37 2.02 -19.50
CA PHE A 18 18.95 1.74 -18.14
C PHE A 18 18.24 2.95 -17.49
N ILE A 19 18.81 4.15 -17.64
CA ILE A 19 18.21 5.39 -17.11
C ILE A 19 16.82 5.59 -17.71
N GLN A 20 16.67 5.42 -19.03
CA GLN A 20 15.38 5.57 -19.68
C GLN A 20 14.32 4.60 -19.13
N ILE A 21 14.68 3.34 -18.86
CA ILE A 21 13.76 2.37 -18.25
C ILE A 21 13.40 2.80 -16.82
N MET A 22 14.39 3.26 -16.05
CA MET A 22 14.18 3.70 -14.68
C MET A 22 13.25 4.91 -14.60
N ASP A 23 13.43 5.90 -15.48
CA ASP A 23 12.57 7.09 -15.53
C ASP A 23 11.11 6.71 -15.85
N GLN A 24 10.91 5.78 -16.78
CA GLN A 24 9.57 5.27 -17.11
C GLN A 24 8.95 4.47 -15.96
N ALA A 25 9.77 3.76 -15.17
CA ALA A 25 9.31 2.99 -14.02
C ALA A 25 9.06 3.88 -12.78
N LEU A 26 9.77 5.01 -12.63
CA LEU A 26 9.68 5.88 -11.46
C LEU A 26 8.31 6.55 -11.35
N TYR A 27 7.77 7.04 -12.47
CA TYR A 27 6.48 7.71 -12.49
C TYR A 27 5.32 6.88 -11.91
N PRO A 28 5.10 5.61 -12.33
CA PRO A 28 4.09 4.77 -11.71
C PRO A 28 4.45 4.34 -10.28
N LEU A 29 5.73 4.34 -9.89
CA LEU A 29 6.13 3.99 -8.52
C LEU A 29 5.71 5.06 -7.52
N GLU A 30 5.88 6.35 -7.82
CA GLU A 30 5.43 7.44 -6.94
C GLU A 30 3.92 7.36 -6.67
N THR A 31 3.14 7.20 -7.73
CA THR A 31 1.68 7.02 -7.61
C THR A 31 1.34 5.79 -6.76
N ARG A 32 2.06 4.67 -6.93
CA ARG A 32 1.86 3.47 -6.11
C ARG A 32 2.22 3.69 -4.65
N PHE A 33 3.27 4.45 -4.34
CA PHE A 33 3.62 4.78 -2.95
C PHE A 33 2.54 5.62 -2.28
N GLU A 34 2.01 6.64 -2.97
CA GLU A 34 0.88 7.42 -2.46
C GLU A 34 -0.37 6.56 -2.22
N GLN A 35 -0.65 5.64 -3.15
CA GLN A 35 -1.74 4.68 -3.00
C GLN A 35 -1.51 3.77 -1.79
N PHE A 36 -0.30 3.23 -1.60
CA PHE A 36 0.01 2.40 -0.43
C PHE A 36 -0.17 3.16 0.89
N GLN A 37 0.21 4.43 0.96
CA GLN A 37 -0.03 5.25 2.15
C GLN A 37 -1.52 5.44 2.42
N ARG A 38 -2.32 5.69 1.38
CA ARG A 38 -3.79 5.78 1.52
C ARG A 38 -4.39 4.45 1.97
N TYR A 39 -3.92 3.34 1.41
CA TYR A 39 -4.38 1.99 1.79
C TYR A 39 -4.00 1.64 3.22
N GLU A 40 -2.80 2.01 3.67
CA GLU A 40 -2.41 1.86 5.07
C GLU A 40 -3.34 2.67 6.01
N GLN A 41 -3.73 3.88 5.61
CA GLN A 41 -4.66 4.70 6.41
C GLN A 41 -6.07 4.10 6.48
N ILE A 42 -6.52 3.43 5.41
CA ILE A 42 -7.88 2.89 5.31
C ILE A 42 -7.98 1.48 5.92
N PHE A 43 -7.03 0.59 5.64
CA PHE A 43 -7.03 -0.82 6.08
C PHE A 43 -5.66 -1.33 6.53
N GLY A 44 -4.78 -0.44 7.01
CA GLY A 44 -3.44 -0.77 7.49
C GLY A 44 -3.37 -1.88 8.54
N PHE A 45 -4.44 -2.08 9.31
CA PHE A 45 -4.55 -3.17 10.27
C PHE A 45 -4.47 -4.56 9.60
N SER A 46 -4.93 -4.69 8.34
CA SER A 46 -4.89 -5.95 7.59
C SER A 46 -3.49 -6.34 7.13
N PHE A 47 -2.56 -5.38 7.03
CA PHE A 47 -1.19 -5.62 6.57
C PHE A 47 -0.22 -5.95 7.70
N ASP A 48 -0.57 -5.64 8.94
CA ASP A 48 0.29 -5.82 10.09
C ASP A 48 -0.40 -6.72 11.12
N LEU A 49 -0.15 -8.03 11.01
CA LEU A 49 -0.72 -9.04 11.89
C LEU A 49 -0.41 -8.77 13.37
N LYS A 50 0.72 -8.11 13.69
CA LYS A 50 1.05 -7.75 15.07
C LYS A 50 0.16 -6.61 15.56
N LYS A 51 -0.09 -5.59 14.73
CA LYS A 51 -1.09 -4.55 15.04
C LYS A 51 -2.47 -5.17 15.18
N LEU A 52 -2.86 -6.09 14.29
CA LEU A 52 -4.15 -6.78 14.36
C LEU A 52 -4.33 -7.54 15.68
N GLN A 53 -3.32 -8.29 16.10
CA GLN A 53 -3.35 -9.07 17.33
C GLN A 53 -3.37 -8.21 18.60
N SER A 54 -2.68 -7.06 18.59
CA SER A 54 -2.54 -6.18 19.75
C SER A 54 -3.57 -5.06 19.85
N ALA A 55 -4.33 -4.80 18.78
CA ALA A 55 -5.40 -3.81 18.75
C ALA A 55 -6.53 -4.17 19.74
N SER A 56 -7.16 -3.17 20.35
CA SER A 56 -8.38 -3.38 21.14
C SER A 56 -9.58 -3.58 20.21
N ASP A 57 -10.61 -4.26 20.69
CA ASP A 57 -11.84 -4.50 19.92
C ASP A 57 -12.50 -3.17 19.50
N ASP A 58 -12.46 -2.15 20.38
CA ASP A 58 -12.92 -0.79 20.06
C ASP A 58 -12.12 -0.16 18.91
N SER A 59 -10.79 -0.33 18.91
CA SER A 59 -9.94 0.21 17.84
C SER A 59 -10.12 -0.54 16.50
N LEU A 60 -10.41 -1.85 16.57
CA LEU A 60 -10.71 -2.67 15.40
C LEU A 60 -12.07 -2.29 14.83
N MET A 61 -13.08 -2.14 15.68
CA MET A 61 -14.41 -1.69 15.27
C MET A 61 -14.35 -0.30 14.62
N ALA A 62 -13.62 0.65 15.21
CA ALA A 62 -13.42 1.96 14.61
C ALA A 62 -12.72 1.89 13.24
N SER A 63 -11.77 0.97 13.08
CA SER A 63 -11.09 0.73 11.80
C SER A 63 -12.03 0.09 10.77
N CYS A 64 -12.89 -0.85 11.18
CA CYS A 64 -13.88 -1.49 10.31
C CYS A 64 -14.95 -0.50 9.83
N VAL A 65 -15.40 0.41 10.70
CA VAL A 65 -16.33 1.49 10.31
C VAL A 65 -15.68 2.46 9.33
N ASN A 66 -14.42 2.86 9.56
CA ASN A 66 -13.69 3.71 8.62
C ASN A 66 -13.50 3.04 7.26
N LEU A 67 -13.25 1.73 7.25
CA LEU A 67 -13.14 0.93 6.04
C LEU A 67 -14.48 0.88 5.28
N GLU A 68 -15.57 0.56 5.96
CA GLU A 68 -16.93 0.57 5.40
C GLU A 68 -17.26 1.92 4.75
N VAL A 69 -17.01 3.04 5.45
CA VAL A 69 -17.22 4.39 4.93
C VAL A 69 -16.37 4.66 3.69
N SER A 70 -15.10 4.25 3.71
CA SER A 70 -14.18 4.46 2.59
C SER A 70 -14.55 3.66 1.33
N LEU A 71 -15.25 2.54 1.51
CA LEU A 71 -15.75 1.67 0.46
C LEU A 71 -17.24 1.91 0.13
N THR A 72 -17.84 2.96 0.71
CA THR A 72 -19.21 3.37 0.39
C THR A 72 -19.22 4.31 -0.81
N HIS A 73 -19.97 3.97 -1.85
CA HIS A 73 -20.23 4.89 -2.96
C HIS A 73 -21.73 5.08 -3.19
N GLU A 74 -22.22 6.32 -3.16
CA GLU A 74 -23.63 6.66 -3.44
C GLU A 74 -24.67 5.82 -2.67
N LYS A 75 -24.33 5.38 -1.44
CA LYS A 75 -25.12 4.51 -0.54
C LYS A 75 -25.06 3.01 -0.85
N GLN A 76 -24.28 2.60 -1.84
CA GLN A 76 -23.91 1.20 -2.02
C GLN A 76 -22.68 0.89 -1.15
N LEU A 77 -22.79 -0.17 -0.35
CA LEU A 77 -21.73 -0.68 0.51
C LEU A 77 -21.14 -1.93 -0.14
N ASP A 78 -19.83 -1.92 -0.34
CA ASP A 78 -19.12 -3.13 -0.78
C ASP A 78 -18.81 -4.08 0.39
N VAL A 79 -18.71 -3.53 1.62
CA VAL A 79 -18.39 -4.30 2.83
C VAL A 79 -19.17 -3.74 4.03
N ILE A 80 -19.53 -4.60 4.98
CA ILE A 80 -20.21 -4.23 6.24
C ILE A 80 -19.26 -4.49 7.42
N GLY A 81 -18.86 -3.43 8.11
CA GLY A 81 -17.85 -3.49 9.17
C GLY A 81 -18.31 -4.27 10.39
N GLN A 82 -19.56 -4.08 10.81
CA GLN A 82 -20.08 -4.55 12.09
C GLN A 82 -20.30 -6.07 12.17
N ASP A 83 -20.72 -6.70 11.07
CA ASP A 83 -21.13 -8.11 11.07
C ASP A 83 -20.16 -9.03 10.34
N GLN A 84 -19.49 -8.57 9.28
CA GLN A 84 -18.65 -9.42 8.42
C GLN A 84 -17.15 -9.27 8.73
N ILE A 85 -16.65 -8.04 8.78
CA ILE A 85 -15.20 -7.81 8.98
C ILE A 85 -14.79 -8.19 10.41
N VAL A 86 -15.57 -7.79 11.41
CA VAL A 86 -15.26 -8.06 12.82
C VAL A 86 -15.31 -9.56 13.12
N SER A 87 -16.27 -10.31 12.58
CA SER A 87 -16.34 -11.77 12.79
C SER A 87 -15.14 -12.50 12.18
N ASP A 88 -14.70 -12.07 11.00
CA ASP A 88 -13.56 -12.67 10.31
C ASP A 88 -12.25 -12.36 11.04
N ILE A 89 -12.07 -11.12 11.51
CA ILE A 89 -10.91 -10.73 12.33
C ILE A 89 -10.89 -11.50 13.65
N ASP A 90 -12.03 -11.66 14.32
CA ASP A 90 -12.11 -12.41 15.58
C ASP A 90 -11.78 -13.89 15.39
N PHE A 91 -12.09 -14.45 14.23
CA PHE A 91 -11.65 -15.79 13.85
C PHE A 91 -10.12 -15.84 13.67
N ASP A 92 -9.55 -14.89 12.94
CA ASP A 92 -8.11 -14.81 12.70
C ASP A 92 -7.29 -14.52 13.98
N ARG A 93 -7.83 -13.79 14.96
CA ARG A 93 -7.17 -13.56 16.27
C ARG A 93 -7.18 -14.80 17.17
N LYS A 94 -8.06 -15.76 16.93
CA LYS A 94 -8.20 -16.99 17.72
C LYS A 94 -7.48 -18.20 17.11
N SER A 95 -7.11 -18.13 15.83
CA SER A 95 -6.34 -19.16 15.12
C SER A 95 -4.84 -19.06 15.36
#